data_AF-A0A8T6MTS0-F1
#
_entry.id   AF-A0A8T6MTS0-F1
#
_cell.length_a   1.000
_cell.length_b   1.000
_cell.length_c   1.000
_cell.angle_alpha   90.00
_cell.angle_beta   90.00
_cell.angle_gamma   90.00
#
_symmetry.space_group_name_H-M   'P 1'
#
loop_
_entity.id
_entity.type
_entity.pdbx_description
1 polymer ?
#
loop_
_entity_poly.entity_id
_entity_poly.type
_entity_poly.pdbx_seq_one_letter_code
_entity_poly.pdbx_strand_id
1 'polypeptide(L)'
;MARAIVLASILAVLVILPAISIAFAESEAGQYVNRKAEIWNLFFKMMTIAFTVGAVVSGTMIWVVWRFRESHPKAKPTKYEGTDW
;
A
#
# COMPACT_ATOMS: atom_id res chain seq x y z
N MET A 1 -53.05 -18.35 -7.34
CA MET A 1 -51.69 -18.84 -7.68
C MET A 1 -50.61 -17.79 -7.48
N ALA A 2 -50.70 -16.60 -8.08
CA ALA A 2 -49.65 -15.56 -7.97
C ALA A 2 -49.25 -15.20 -6.52
N ARG A 3 -50.21 -15.04 -5.60
CA ARG A 3 -49.93 -14.72 -4.19
C ARG A 3 -49.14 -15.82 -3.45
N ALA A 4 -49.39 -17.08 -3.78
CA ALA A 4 -48.68 -18.22 -3.19
C ALA A 4 -47.24 -18.29 -3.70
N ILE A 5 -47.01 -17.97 -4.98
CA ILE A 5 -45.68 -17.90 -5.59
C ILE A 5 -44.86 -16.77 -4.97
N VAL A 6 -45.48 -15.60 -4.74
CA VAL A 6 -44.82 -14.46 -4.08
C VAL A 6 -44.48 -14.78 -2.62
N LEU A 7 -45.37 -15.44 -1.89
CA LEU A 7 -45.08 -15.88 -0.51
C LEU A 7 -43.94 -16.90 -0.47
N ALA A 8 -43.95 -17.87 -1.38
CA ALA A 8 -42.90 -18.88 -1.47
C ALA A 8 -41.53 -18.28 -1.83
N SER A 9 -41.48 -17.27 -2.72
CA SER A 9 -40.23 -16.61 -3.08
C SER A 9 -39.66 -15.78 -1.94
N ILE A 10 -40.52 -15.07 -1.19
CA ILE A 10 -40.11 -14.32 0.02
C ILE A 10 -39.54 -15.29 1.07
N LEU A 11 -40.24 -16.40 1.34
CA LEU A 11 -39.77 -17.41 2.29
C LEU A 11 -38.45 -18.05 1.85
N ALA A 12 -38.28 -18.33 0.55
CA ALA A 12 -37.03 -18.86 0.01
C ALA A 12 -35.87 -17.89 0.25
N VAL A 13 -36.04 -16.59 -0.04
CA VAL A 13 -35.00 -15.58 0.20
C VAL A 13 -34.65 -15.48 1.69
N LEU A 14 -35.66 -15.51 2.56
CA LEU A 14 -35.47 -15.37 4.01
C LEU A 14 -34.73 -16.55 4.64
N VAL A 15 -34.83 -17.74 4.04
CA VAL A 15 -34.08 -18.95 4.46
C VAL A 15 -32.71 -19.02 3.80
N ILE A 16 -32.60 -18.71 2.52
CA ILE A 16 -31.36 -18.85 1.74
C ILE A 16 -30.31 -17.84 2.20
N LEU A 17 -30.67 -16.58 2.45
CA LEU A 17 -29.72 -15.54 2.86
C LEU A 17 -28.92 -15.89 4.14
N PRO A 18 -29.55 -16.27 5.26
CA PRO A 18 -28.80 -16.70 6.44
C PRO A 18 -28.14 -18.08 6.26
N ALA A 19 -28.75 -18.98 5.48
CA ALA A 19 -28.13 -20.28 5.19
C ALA A 19 -26.81 -20.14 4.42
N ILE A 20 -26.67 -19.12 3.57
CA ILE A 20 -25.39 -18.76 2.93
C ILE A 20 -24.35 -18.40 3.98
N SER A 21 -24.70 -17.56 4.96
CA SER A 21 -23.74 -17.20 6.03
C SER A 21 -23.35 -18.39 6.91
N ILE A 22 -24.24 -19.37 7.09
CA ILE A 22 -23.98 -20.58 7.88
C ILE A 22 -23.17 -21.60 7.06
N ALA A 23 -23.46 -21.77 5.76
CA ALA A 23 -22.73 -22.66 4.86
C ALA A 23 -21.28 -22.21 4.63
N PHE A 24 -21.03 -20.89 4.70
CA PHE A 24 -19.68 -20.31 4.67
C PHE A 24 -19.08 -20.08 6.06
N ALA A 25 -19.81 -20.37 7.14
CA ALA A 25 -19.28 -20.39 8.51
C ALA A 25 -18.77 -21.79 8.83
N GLU A 26 -17.59 -22.11 8.34
CA GLU A 26 -16.87 -23.33 8.72
C GLU A 26 -16.42 -23.23 10.19
N SER A 27 -16.71 -24.27 10.99
CA SER A 27 -16.50 -24.31 12.45
C SER A 27 -15.20 -24.99 12.88
N GLU A 28 -14.32 -25.37 11.95
CA GLU A 28 -13.02 -25.98 12.24
C GLU A 28 -11.87 -25.19 11.59
N ALA A 29 -11.02 -24.62 12.45
CA ALA A 29 -9.97 -23.66 12.11
C ALA A 29 -8.73 -24.30 11.48
N GLY A 30 -8.79 -24.65 10.21
CA GLY A 30 -7.59 -24.88 9.40
C GLY A 30 -7.04 -23.55 8.89
N GLN A 31 -6.11 -22.91 9.63
CA GLN A 31 -5.38 -21.66 9.30
C GLN A 31 -5.72 -20.97 7.95
N TYR A 32 -6.92 -20.42 7.82
CA TYR A 32 -7.27 -19.61 6.65
C TYR A 32 -6.78 -18.19 6.89
N VAL A 33 -5.55 -17.91 6.46
CA VAL A 33 -5.05 -16.54 6.34
C VAL A 33 -5.98 -15.78 5.40
N ASN A 34 -6.52 -14.65 5.84
CA ASN A 34 -7.21 -13.72 4.94
C ASN A 34 -6.16 -13.09 4.01
N ARG A 35 -5.85 -13.79 2.91
CA ARG A 35 -4.76 -13.44 1.98
C ARG A 35 -4.93 -12.03 1.43
N LYS A 36 -6.17 -11.55 1.27
CA LYS A 36 -6.43 -10.17 0.82
C LYS A 36 -5.89 -9.17 1.85
N ALA A 37 -6.24 -9.34 3.12
CA ALA A 37 -5.75 -8.46 4.19
C ALA A 37 -4.22 -8.54 4.34
N GLU A 38 -3.65 -9.74 4.24
CA GLU A 38 -2.20 -9.94 4.35
C GLU A 38 -1.41 -9.30 3.19
N ILE A 39 -1.89 -9.47 1.95
CA ILE A 39 -1.27 -8.86 0.76
C ILE A 39 -1.31 -7.33 0.86
N TRP A 40 -2.44 -6.76 1.28
CA TRP A 40 -2.55 -5.31 1.49
C TRP A 40 -1.61 -4.82 2.59
N ASN A 41 -1.52 -5.54 3.71
CA ASN A 41 -0.60 -5.19 4.79
C ASN A 41 0.87 -5.24 4.31
N LEU A 42 1.24 -6.28 3.56
CA LEU A 42 2.59 -6.42 3.01
C LEU A 42 2.89 -5.33 1.98
N PHE A 43 1.92 -4.98 1.13
CA PHE A 43 2.03 -3.87 0.19
C PHE A 43 2.27 -2.53 0.91
N PHE A 44 1.46 -2.20 1.92
CA PHE A 44 1.65 -0.96 2.68
C PHE A 44 3.00 -0.93 3.39
N LYS A 45 3.46 -2.05 3.94
CA LYS A 45 4.77 -2.16 4.57
C LYS A 45 5.91 -1.89 3.59
N MET A 46 5.85 -2.48 2.38
CA MET A 46 6.86 -2.26 1.34
C MET A 46 6.80 -0.83 0.78
N MET A 47 5.59 -0.25 0.69
CA MET A 47 5.36 1.11 0.24
C MET A 47 5.99 2.13 1.20
N THR A 48 5.83 1.97 2.51
CA THR A 48 6.48 2.84 3.50
C THR A 48 8.00 2.83 3.33
N ILE A 49 8.61 1.64 3.19
CA ILE A 49 10.06 1.51 3.00
C ILE A 49 10.49 2.23 1.70
N ALA A 50 9.78 2.02 0.61
CA ALA A 50 10.08 2.67 -0.67
C ALA A 50 10.01 4.20 -0.58
N PHE A 51 8.98 4.75 0.08
CA PHE A 51 8.88 6.19 0.27
C PHE A 51 9.98 6.74 1.19
N THR A 52 10.33 6.04 2.27
CA THR A 52 11.42 6.46 3.16
C THR A 52 12.74 6.52 2.40
N VAL A 53 13.08 5.47 1.64
CA VAL A 53 14.30 5.45 0.82
C VAL A 53 14.25 6.53 -0.25
N GLY A 54 13.13 6.67 -0.96
CA GLY A 54 12.95 7.70 -1.98
C GLY A 54 13.14 9.12 -1.45
N ALA A 55 12.60 9.41 -0.26
CA ALA A 55 12.76 10.70 0.40
C ALA A 55 14.23 10.97 0.80
N VAL A 56 14.92 9.97 1.34
CA VAL A 56 16.35 10.09 1.70
C VAL A 56 17.21 10.33 0.46
N VAL A 57 17.01 9.57 -0.61
CA VAL A 57 17.79 9.71 -1.86
C VAL A 57 17.52 11.06 -2.51
N SER A 58 16.25 11.44 -2.64
CA SER A 58 15.85 12.72 -3.25
C SER A 58 16.36 13.91 -2.42
N GLY A 59 16.25 13.84 -1.10
CA GLY A 59 16.78 14.86 -0.19
C GLY A 59 18.30 14.97 -0.25
N THR A 60 19.00 13.84 -0.34
CA THR A 60 20.47 13.82 -0.48
C THR A 60 20.91 14.43 -1.80
N MET A 61 20.21 14.12 -2.90
CA MET A 61 20.48 14.71 -4.22
C MET A 61 20.37 16.24 -4.19
N ILE A 62 19.25 16.76 -3.66
CA ILE A 62 19.04 18.21 -3.52
C ILE A 62 20.13 18.83 -2.64
N TRP A 63 20.48 18.17 -1.55
CA TRP A 63 21.54 18.64 -0.64
C TRP A 63 22.89 18.75 -1.35
N VAL A 64 23.30 17.74 -2.14
CA VAL A 64 24.56 17.78 -2.89
C VAL A 64 24.57 18.95 -3.88
N VAL A 65 23.50 19.11 -4.65
CA VAL A 65 23.38 20.21 -5.62
C VAL A 65 23.46 21.55 -4.93
N TRP A 66 22.77 21.75 -3.81
CA TRP A 66 22.83 23.00 -3.07
C TRP A 66 24.17 23.25 -2.40
N ARG A 67 24.79 22.20 -1.84
CA ARG A 67 26.04 22.27 -1.09
C ARG A 67 27.24 22.63 -1.96
N PHE A 68 27.28 22.13 -3.19
CA PHE A 68 28.38 22.33 -4.14
C PHE A 68 28.02 23.28 -5.29
N ARG A 69 26.87 23.97 -5.19
CA ARG A 69 26.54 25.05 -6.13
C ARG A 69 27.62 26.13 -6.07
N GLU A 70 28.03 26.64 -7.23
CA GLU A 70 29.07 27.69 -7.34
C GLU A 70 28.72 28.96 -6.55
N SER A 71 27.43 29.30 -6.44
CA SER A 71 26.96 30.43 -5.63
C SER A 71 26.91 30.17 -4.12
N HIS A 72 27.32 28.99 -3.66
CA HIS A 72 27.28 28.64 -2.25
C HIS A 72 28.45 29.30 -1.50
N PRO A 73 28.24 30.09 -0.42
CA PRO A 73 29.30 30.85 0.26
C PRO A 73 30.45 30.01 0.84
N LYS A 74 30.23 28.69 0.98
CA LYS A 74 31.19 27.71 1.50
C LYS A 74 31.66 26.70 0.43
N ALA A 75 31.43 27.00 -0.84
CA ALA A 75 32.06 26.28 -1.94
C ALA A 75 33.55 26.63 -1.93
N LYS A 76 34.41 25.64 -1.71
CA LYS A 76 35.85 25.81 -1.85
C LYS A 76 36.22 25.35 -3.25
N PRO A 77 37.01 26.12 -4.02
CA PRO A 77 37.49 25.67 -5.30
C PRO A 77 38.24 24.34 -5.15
N THR A 78 37.99 23.39 -6.04
CA THR A 78 38.77 22.15 -6.04
C THR A 78 40.19 22.43 -6.52
N LYS A 79 41.16 21.57 -6.17
CA LYS A 79 42.57 21.73 -6.56
C LYS A 79 42.77 21.84 -8.09
N TYR A 80 41.81 21.34 -8.88
CA TYR A 80 41.81 21.33 -10.33
C TYR A 80 41.10 22.54 -10.96
N GLU A 81 40.45 23.37 -10.15
CA GLU A 81 39.83 24.65 -10.56
C GLU A 81 40.82 25.82 -10.48
N GLY A 82 42.08 25.55 -10.12
CA GLY A 82 43.19 26.50 -10.18
C GLY A 82 43.61 26.77 -11.62
N THR A 83 43.49 28.03 -12.03
CA THR A 83 44.11 28.60 -13.23
C THR A 83 45.64 28.59 -13.07
N ASP A 84 46.30 27.54 -13.56
CA ASP A 84 47.76 27.51 -13.80
C ASP A 84 48.08 28.02 -15.23
N TRP A 85 47.50 29.16 -15.61
CA TRP A 85 47.90 29.99 -16.74
C TRP A 85 47.82 31.47 -16.36
#